data_AF-A0A1N7BGD1-F1
#
_entry.id   AF-A0A1N7BGD1-F1
#
_cell.length_a   1.000
_cell.length_b   1.000
_cell.length_c   1.000
_cell.angle_alpha   90.00
_cell.angle_beta   90.00
_cell.angle_gamma   90.00
#
_symmetry.space_group_name_H-M   'P 1'
#
loop_
_entity.id
_entity.type
_entity.pdbx_description
1 polymer ?
#
loop_
_entity_poly.entity_id
_entity_poly.type
_entity_poly.pdbx_seq_one_letter_code
_entity_poly.pdbx_strand_id
1 'polypeptide(L)'
;MGIFDKLKSIFSSGNQSNLIDIYVEDNKCGNQMKLLFRKSYDIQKVYEDNREAAYEISKVVVCDECYNKINLHLEFDKRYKIINQEIESGKIISKEEYENN
;
A
#
# COMPACT_ATOMS: atom_id res chain seq x y z
N MET A 1 -4.00 8.94 -22.45
CA MET A 1 -3.23 7.71 -22.21
C MET A 1 -2.62 7.84 -20.84
N GLY A 2 -3.20 7.14 -19.87
CA GLY A 2 -3.07 7.46 -18.46
C GLY A 2 -1.83 6.84 -17.82
N ILE A 3 -1.19 7.63 -16.98
CA ILE A 3 -0.23 7.24 -15.93
C ILE A 3 -0.64 5.97 -15.13
N PHE A 4 -1.92 5.61 -15.13
CA PHE A 4 -2.47 4.41 -14.51
C PHE A 4 -2.02 3.07 -15.13
N ASP A 5 -1.62 3.05 -16.40
CA ASP A 5 -1.24 1.79 -17.06
C ASP A 5 0.14 1.26 -16.62
N LYS A 6 1.00 2.12 -16.06
CA LYS A 6 2.33 1.73 -15.53
C LYS A 6 2.29 1.12 -14.12
N LEU A 7 1.20 1.29 -13.38
CA LEU A 7 1.09 0.80 -12.00
C LEU A 7 0.65 -0.67 -11.92
N LYS A 8 -0.05 -1.17 -12.95
CA LYS A 8 -0.59 -2.55 -12.97
C LYS A 8 0.46 -3.65 -13.07
N SER A 9 1.66 -3.37 -13.60
CA SER A 9 2.71 -4.39 -13.79
C SER A 9 3.58 -4.65 -12.55
N ILE A 10 3.48 -3.82 -11.51
CA ILE A 10 4.47 -3.78 -10.41
C ILE A 10 4.10 -4.69 -9.23
N PHE A 11 2.83 -5.08 -9.07
CA PHE A 11 2.37 -5.93 -7.96
C PHE A 11 2.43 -7.45 -8.23
N SER A 12 3.15 -7.90 -9.25
CA SER A 12 3.25 -9.32 -9.60
C SER A 12 4.51 -9.97 -9.02
N SER A 13 4.63 -10.02 -7.68
CA SER A 13 5.62 -10.91 -7.05
C SER A 13 4.91 -12.15 -6.48
N GLY A 14 4.95 -13.22 -7.28
CA GLY A 14 4.47 -14.54 -6.90
C GLY A 14 5.43 -15.17 -5.89
N ASN A 15 5.14 -14.98 -4.61
CA ASN A 15 5.55 -15.86 -3.53
C ASN A 15 4.44 -15.82 -2.47
N GLN A 16 4.06 -16.97 -1.93
CA GLN A 16 3.08 -17.08 -0.83
C GLN A 16 3.67 -16.56 0.50
N SER A 17 4.26 -15.37 0.48
CA SER A 17 4.64 -14.65 1.68
C SER A 17 3.37 -14.26 2.44
N ASN A 18 3.35 -14.53 3.75
CA ASN A 18 2.32 -14.02 4.66
C ASN A 18 2.43 -12.51 4.89
N LEU A 19 3.46 -11.87 4.32
CA LEU A 19 3.78 -10.46 4.46
C LEU A 19 3.52 -9.73 3.14
N ILE A 20 3.00 -8.50 3.24
CA ILE A 20 2.87 -7.54 2.16
C ILE A 20 3.72 -6.33 2.53
N ASP A 21 4.67 -6.00 1.66
CA ASP A 21 5.50 -4.80 1.74
C ASP A 21 4.79 -3.66 1.00
N ILE A 22 4.65 -2.50 1.65
CA ILE A 22 4.18 -1.26 1.04
C ILE A 22 5.20 -0.18 1.36
N TYR A 23 5.61 0.58 0.36
CA TYR A 23 6.59 1.66 0.51
C TYR A 23 5.88 2.99 0.37
N VAL A 24 6.14 3.92 1.29
CA VAL A 24 5.50 5.24 1.30
C VAL A 24 6.55 6.33 1.44
N GLU A 25 6.34 7.46 0.78
CA GLU A 25 7.10 8.70 1.00
C GLU A 25 6.18 9.73 1.64
N ASP A 26 6.68 10.40 2.69
CA ASP A 26 6.00 11.50 3.36
C ASP A 26 6.09 12.78 2.52
N ASN A 27 4.94 13.37 2.16
CA ASN A 27 4.92 14.61 1.38
C ASN A 27 5.45 15.83 2.16
N LYS A 28 5.57 15.75 3.49
CA LYS A 28 6.02 16.85 4.34
C LYS A 28 7.54 16.95 4.42
N CYS A 29 8.24 15.85 4.71
CA CYS A 29 9.71 15.85 4.87
C CYS A 29 10.45 15.06 3.79
N GLY A 30 9.75 14.33 2.92
CA GLY A 30 10.35 13.50 1.88
C GLY A 30 10.90 12.16 2.39
N ASN A 31 10.75 11.85 3.68
CA ASN A 31 11.23 10.60 4.24
C ASN A 31 10.48 9.40 3.66
N GLN A 32 11.21 8.33 3.37
CA GLN A 32 10.68 7.11 2.80
C GLN A 32 10.66 5.99 3.83
N MET A 33 9.55 5.27 3.91
CA MET A 33 9.33 4.23 4.91
C MET A 33 8.85 2.93 4.25
N LYS A 34 9.39 1.82 4.73
CA LYS A 34 8.87 0.48 4.43
C LYS A 34 7.85 0.07 5.49
N LEU A 35 6.62 -0.18 5.06
CA LEU A 35 5.55 -0.74 5.87
C LEU A 35 5.44 -2.24 5.60
N LEU A 36 5.25 -3.01 6.68
CA LEU A 36 5.13 -4.45 6.64
C LEU A 36 3.78 -4.88 7.22
N PHE A 37 2.93 -5.48 6.40
CA PHE A 37 1.61 -5.96 6.81
C PHE A 37 1.52 -7.47 6.77
N ARG A 38 0.98 -8.09 7.83
CA ARG A 38 0.71 -9.53 7.88
C ARG A 38 -0.71 -9.82 7.41
N LYS A 39 -0.85 -10.70 6.42
CA LYS A 39 -2.15 -11.13 5.87
C LYS A 39 -3.11 -11.68 6.93
N SER A 40 -2.58 -12.24 8.02
CA SER A 40 -3.38 -12.89 9.06
C SER A 40 -4.06 -11.94 10.05
N TYR A 41 -3.60 -10.68 10.18
CA TYR A 41 -4.20 -9.77 11.16
C TYR A 41 -4.19 -8.29 10.77
N ASP A 42 -3.27 -7.83 9.90
CA ASP A 42 -3.24 -6.42 9.49
C ASP A 42 -4.27 -6.12 8.40
N ILE A 43 -4.66 -7.15 7.66
CA ILE A 43 -5.55 -7.05 6.50
C ILE A 43 -6.92 -7.58 6.87
N GLN A 44 -7.94 -6.76 6.64
CA GLN A 44 -9.33 -7.07 6.94
C GLN A 44 -9.99 -7.70 5.72
N LYS A 45 -10.88 -8.67 5.95
CA LYS A 45 -11.71 -9.23 4.89
C LYS A 45 -12.91 -8.33 4.66
N VAL A 46 -13.17 -8.02 3.39
CA VAL A 46 -14.39 -7.32 2.97
C VAL A 46 -15.47 -8.36 2.73
N TYR A 47 -16.63 -8.20 3.37
CA TYR A 47 -17.76 -9.15 3.28
C TYR A 47 -18.92 -8.64 2.43
N GLU A 48 -18.83 -7.42 1.91
CA GLU A 48 -19.89 -6.83 1.08
C GLU A 48 -19.86 -7.40 -0.33
N ASP A 49 -20.93 -8.12 -0.70
CA ASP A 49 -21.04 -8.80 -2.01
C ASP A 49 -21.00 -7.86 -3.21
N ASN A 50 -21.24 -6.56 -3.00
CA ASN A 50 -21.24 -5.53 -4.05
C ASN A 50 -19.89 -4.80 -4.21
N ARG A 51 -18.86 -5.14 -3.43
CA ARG A 51 -17.50 -4.56 -3.56
C ARG A 51 -16.61 -5.50 -4.35
N GLU A 52 -15.78 -4.95 -5.24
CA GLU A 52 -14.74 -5.72 -5.96
C GLU A 52 -13.63 -6.19 -5.00
N ALA A 53 -13.38 -5.42 -3.94
CA ALA A 53 -12.40 -5.72 -2.91
C ALA A 53 -12.74 -6.99 -2.14
N ALA A 54 -11.78 -7.91 -2.05
CA ALA A 54 -11.85 -9.06 -1.16
C ALA A 54 -11.22 -8.77 0.21
N TYR A 55 -10.25 -7.85 0.24
CA TYR A 55 -9.53 -7.46 1.43
C TYR A 55 -9.23 -5.96 1.43
N GLU A 56 -9.01 -5.40 2.62
CA GLU A 56 -8.61 -4.00 2.77
C GLU A 56 -7.66 -3.76 3.95
N ILE A 57 -6.91 -2.66 3.89
CA ILE A 57 -6.13 -2.10 4.98
C ILE A 57 -6.56 -0.64 5.13
N SER A 58 -6.86 -0.20 6.35
CA SER A 58 -7.06 1.21 6.69
C SER A 58 -6.20 1.55 7.90
N LYS A 59 -5.16 2.37 7.69
CA LYS A 59 -4.15 2.69 8.70
C LYS A 59 -3.75 4.16 8.64
N VAL A 60 -3.40 4.71 9.80
CA VAL A 60 -2.66 5.97 9.91
C VAL A 60 -1.20 5.64 10.15
N VAL A 61 -0.36 5.95 9.18
CA VAL A 61 1.09 5.80 9.28
C VAL A 61 1.65 7.08 9.86
N VAL A 62 2.51 6.96 10.88
CA VAL A 62 3.20 8.11 11.47
C VAL A 62 4.63 8.10 10.94
N CYS A 63 5.03 9.19 10.28
CA CYS A 63 6.41 9.37 9.84
C CYS A 63 7.37 9.33 11.03
N ASP A 64 8.43 8.53 10.95
CA ASP A 64 9.42 8.37 12.00
C ASP A 64 10.43 9.53 12.10
N GLU A 65 10.48 10.41 11.09
CA GLU A 65 11.30 11.62 11.12
C GLU A 65 10.53 12.87 11.58
N CYS A 66 9.41 13.18 10.93
CA CYS A 66 8.72 14.47 11.15
C CYS A 66 7.33 14.34 11.80
N TYR A 67 6.97 13.11 12.23
CA TYR A 67 5.73 12.77 12.91
C TYR A 67 4.45 13.17 12.15
N ASN A 68 4.56 13.40 10.85
CA ASN A 68 3.39 13.62 10.00
C ASN A 68 2.51 12.37 9.99
N LYS A 69 1.20 12.58 9.85
CA LYS A 69 0.23 11.49 9.71
C LYS A 69 -0.10 11.31 8.24
N ILE A 70 0.06 10.10 7.76
CA ILE A 70 -0.26 9.68 6.39
C ILE A 70 -1.44 8.70 6.51
N ASN A 71 -2.60 9.08 5.96
CA ASN A 71 -3.76 8.19 5.93
C ASN A 71 -3.61 7.26 4.73
N LEU A 72 -3.61 5.95 4.96
CA LEU A 72 -3.45 4.93 3.95
C LEU A 72 -4.67 3.99 3.95
N HIS A 73 -5.36 3.93 2.82
CA HIS A 73 -6.37 2.92 2.54
C HIS A 73 -6.04 2.16 1.25
N LEU A 74 -5.99 0.84 1.35
CA LEU A 74 -5.66 -0.06 0.26
C LEU A 74 -6.73 -1.14 0.15
N GLU A 75 -7.19 -1.42 -1.05
CA GLU A 75 -8.07 -2.54 -1.33
C GLU A 75 -7.38 -3.57 -2.22
N PHE A 76 -7.66 -4.84 -1.97
CA PHE A 76 -7.04 -5.95 -2.67
C PHE A 76 -8.07 -6.93 -3.24
N ASP A 77 -7.71 -7.56 -4.36
CA ASP A 77 -8.42 -8.73 -4.88
C ASP A 77 -8.16 -10.00 -4.04
N LYS A 78 -8.81 -11.12 -4.40
CA LYS A 78 -8.63 -12.42 -3.72
C LYS A 78 -7.19 -12.95 -3.77
N ARG A 79 -6.35 -12.43 -4.67
CA ARG A 79 -4.94 -12.79 -4.85
C ARG A 79 -3.99 -11.80 -4.17
N TYR A 80 -4.52 -10.88 -3.35
CA TYR A 80 -3.76 -9.80 -2.70
C TYR A 80 -3.09 -8.83 -3.68
N LYS A 81 -3.65 -8.65 -4.88
CA LYS A 81 -3.25 -7.57 -5.78
C LYS A 81 -4.02 -6.32 -5.41
N ILE A 82 -3.33 -5.18 -5.34
CA ILE A 82 -3.95 -3.90 -5.07
C ILE A 82 -4.87 -3.53 -6.25
N ILE A 83 -6.13 -3.20 -5.94
CA ILE A 83 -7.14 -2.75 -6.91
C ILE A 83 -7.59 -1.31 -6.65
N ASN A 84 -7.47 -0.81 -5.42
CA ASN A 84 -7.69 0.60 -5.07
C ASN A 84 -6.58 1.11 -4.14
N GLN A 85 -6.24 2.39 -4.28
CA GLN A 85 -5.21 3.08 -3.50
C GLN A 85 -5.66 4.48 -3.14
N GLU A 86 -5.85 4.73 -1.86
CA GLU A 86 -6.15 6.04 -1.31
C GLU A 86 -5.07 6.41 -0.30
N ILE A 87 -4.40 7.53 -0.54
CA ILE A 87 -3.34 8.02 0.34
C ILE A 87 -3.44 9.54 0.47
N GLU A 88 -3.39 10.01 1.71
CA GLU A 88 -3.35 11.44 2.04
C GLU A 88 -2.04 11.77 2.74
N SER A 89 -1.48 12.94 2.43
CA SER A 89 -0.23 13.45 3.03
C SER A 89 1.00 12.57 2.80
N GLY A 90 0.95 11.65 1.84
CA GLY A 90 2.08 10.88 1.34
C GLY A 90 1.84 10.38 -0.08
N LYS A 91 2.75 9.55 -0.59
CA LYS A 91 2.60 8.80 -1.84
C LYS A 91 3.13 7.38 -1.68
N ILE A 92 2.51 6.42 -2.36
CA ILE A 92 3.03 5.06 -2.45
C ILE A 92 4.13 5.06 -3.51
N ILE A 93 5.28 4.50 -3.16
CA ILE A 93 6.44 4.38 -4.06
C ILE A 93 6.74 2.91 -4.34
N SER A 94 7.52 2.66 -5.38
CA SER A 94 8.03 1.32 -5.67
C SER A 94 9.17 0.94 -4.70
N LYS A 95 9.43 -0.37 -4.62
CA LYS A 95 10.60 -0.89 -3.92
C LYS A 95 11.91 -0.33 -4.49
N GLU A 96 11.99 -0.18 -5.81
CA GLU A 96 13.17 0.35 -6.49
C GLU A 96 13.41 1.82 -6.12
N GLU A 97 12.36 2.65 -6.06
CA GLU A 97 12.47 4.03 -5.59
C GLU A 97 12.97 4.10 -4.14
N TYR A 98 12.51 3.18 -3.27
CA TYR A 98 12.95 3.10 -1.88
C TYR A 98 14.42 2.66 -1.72
N GLU A 99 14.88 1.70 -2.53
CA GLU A 99 16.25 1.15 -2.44
C GLU A 99 17.31 2.05 -3.09
N ASN A 100 16.91 3.03 -3.90
CA ASN A 100 17.81 3.95 -4.61
C ASN A 100 18.01 5.31 -3.91
N ASN A 101 17.43 5.50 -2.72
CA ASN A 101 17.57 6.70 -1.88
C ASN A 101 18.52 6.42 -0.70
#